data_AF-A0A0J5FPU5-F1
#
_entry.id   AF-A0A0J5FPU5-F1
#
_cell.length_a   1.000
_cell.length_b   1.000
_cell.length_c   1.000
_cell.angle_alpha   90.00
_cell.angle_beta   90.00
_cell.angle_gamma   90.00
#
_symmetry.space_group_name_H-M   'P 1'
#
loop_
_entity.id
_entity.type
_entity.pdbx_description
1 polymer ?
#
loop_
_entity_poly.entity_id
_entity_poly.type
_entity_poly.pdbx_seq_one_letter_code
_entity_poly.pdbx_strand_id
1 'polypeptide(L)'
;MKKIVIAAALLFSPVVLHAEEIGSVDTVFKLFGPDNKIVIEAFDDPDVKNVTCYLSRAKTGGIKGGLGLAEDTSDAAISCQQVGPIELAEKIKKSPKKGQVVFQKRTSLVFKKLQVVRFYDPTRNTLIYLTYSDKVIDGSPKNAISAVPIMPWKE
;
A
#
# COMPACT_ATOMS: atom_id res chain seq x y z
N MET A 1 2.42 42.47 37.30
CA MET A 1 2.97 41.10 37.19
C MET A 1 2.16 40.35 36.13
N LYS A 2 2.62 40.35 34.87
CA LYS A 2 1.91 39.72 33.74
C LYS A 2 2.36 38.25 33.63
N LYS A 3 1.46 37.31 33.91
CA LYS A 3 1.70 35.88 33.76
C LYS A 3 1.67 35.54 32.27
N ILE A 4 2.82 35.23 31.69
CA ILE A 4 2.95 34.73 30.32
C ILE A 4 2.61 33.24 30.35
N VAL A 5 1.46 32.87 29.78
CA VAL A 5 1.07 31.48 29.56
C VAL A 5 1.77 31.02 28.28
N ILE A 6 2.81 30.20 28.42
CA ILE A 6 3.48 29.55 27.29
C ILE A 6 2.67 28.29 26.97
N ALA A 7 1.81 28.36 25.97
CA ALA A 7 1.14 27.20 25.40
C ALA A 7 2.13 26.44 24.51
N ALA A 8 2.60 25.29 24.98
CA ALA A 8 3.42 24.37 24.21
C ALA A 8 2.54 23.67 23.15
N ALA A 9 2.60 24.16 21.91
CA ALA A 9 2.00 23.48 20.76
C ALA A 9 2.83 22.23 20.44
N LEU A 10 2.35 21.07 20.88
CA LEU A 10 2.84 19.76 20.45
C LEU A 10 2.57 19.60 18.94
N LEU A 11 3.61 19.79 18.13
CA LEU A 11 3.61 19.51 16.70
C LEU A 11 3.47 18.00 16.50
N PHE A 12 2.24 17.54 16.21
CA PHE A 12 2.02 16.19 15.68
C PHE A 12 2.53 16.15 14.24
N SER A 13 3.78 15.72 14.05
CA SER A 13 4.28 15.36 12.72
C SER A 13 3.59 14.07 12.27
N PRO A 14 2.91 14.05 11.11
CA PRO A 14 2.35 12.82 10.57
C PRO A 14 3.49 11.87 10.21
N VAL A 15 3.48 10.66 10.78
CA VAL A 15 4.38 9.57 10.38
C VAL A 15 3.98 9.17 8.96
N VAL A 16 4.78 9.56 7.98
CA VAL A 16 4.60 9.10 6.60
C VAL A 16 5.09 7.65 6.55
N LEU A 17 4.16 6.69 6.49
CA LEU A 17 4.49 5.30 6.21
C LEU A 17 5.02 5.23 4.77
N HIS A 18 6.34 5.19 4.62
CA HIS A 18 6.98 4.93 3.34
C HIS A 18 7.03 3.42 3.12
N ALA A 19 6.52 2.94 1.98
CA ALA A 19 6.81 1.57 1.57
C ALA A 19 8.29 1.44 1.23
N GLU A 20 8.91 0.37 1.71
CA GLU A 20 10.31 0.05 1.52
C GLU A 20 10.47 -0.79 0.26
N GLU A 21 11.31 -0.35 -0.69
CA GLU A 21 11.64 -1.16 -1.88
C GLU A 21 12.55 -2.33 -1.45
N ILE A 22 12.03 -3.56 -1.51
CA ILE A 22 12.75 -4.80 -1.19
C ILE A 22 13.69 -5.19 -2.34
N GLY A 23 13.29 -4.90 -3.59
CA GLY A 23 14.09 -5.18 -4.77
C GLY A 23 13.32 -4.99 -6.06
N SER A 24 13.97 -5.33 -7.19
CA SER A 24 13.34 -5.24 -8.50
C SER A 24 13.92 -6.24 -9.51
N VAL A 25 13.11 -6.64 -10.49
CA VAL A 25 13.51 -7.47 -11.63
C VAL A 25 13.23 -6.73 -12.93
N ASP A 26 14.22 -6.64 -13.82
CA ASP A 26 14.07 -6.01 -15.13
C ASP A 26 13.27 -6.91 -16.09
N THR A 27 12.44 -6.29 -16.92
CA THR A 27 11.49 -6.97 -17.81
C THR A 27 11.70 -6.61 -19.28
N VAL A 28 12.01 -5.35 -19.59
CA VAL A 28 12.21 -4.88 -20.96
C VAL A 28 13.37 -3.90 -20.99
N PHE A 29 14.39 -4.27 -21.76
CA PHE A 29 15.54 -3.42 -22.03
C PHE A 29 15.12 -2.14 -22.77
N LYS A 30 15.65 -1.00 -22.33
CA LYS A 30 15.50 0.31 -22.97
C LYS A 30 16.87 0.83 -23.38
N LEU A 31 17.04 1.08 -24.69
CA LEU A 31 18.28 1.63 -25.22
C LEU A 31 18.63 3.01 -24.63
N PHE A 32 17.62 3.79 -24.26
CA PHE A 32 17.78 5.13 -23.67
C PHE A 32 16.94 5.27 -22.40
N GLY A 33 17.62 5.34 -21.25
CA GLY A 33 17.01 5.44 -19.91
C GLY A 33 16.87 4.09 -19.21
N PRO A 34 16.25 4.04 -18.01
CA PRO A 34 16.12 2.81 -17.22
C PRO A 34 15.31 1.75 -17.93
N ASP A 35 15.48 0.48 -17.58
CA ASP A 35 14.63 -0.59 -18.08
C ASP A 35 13.23 -0.54 -17.47
N ASN A 36 12.26 -1.16 -18.16
CA ASN A 36 11.01 -1.48 -17.49
C ASN A 36 11.30 -2.56 -16.45
N LYS A 37 10.74 -2.43 -15.25
CA LYS A 37 10.99 -3.40 -14.18
C LYS A 37 9.76 -3.67 -13.33
N ILE A 38 9.77 -4.79 -12.65
CA ILE A 38 8.83 -5.10 -11.57
C ILE A 38 9.55 -4.78 -10.27
N VAL A 39 9.01 -3.83 -9.51
CA VAL A 39 9.52 -3.50 -8.17
C VAL A 39 8.68 -4.21 -7.13
N ILE A 40 9.33 -4.66 -6.05
CA ILE A 40 8.70 -5.28 -4.89
C ILE A 40 8.86 -4.30 -3.73
N GLU A 41 7.76 -3.92 -3.12
CA GLU A 41 7.73 -2.99 -1.99
C GLU A 41 7.04 -3.64 -0.79
N ALA A 42 7.61 -3.50 0.40
CA ALA A 42 6.98 -3.93 1.64
C ALA A 42 6.35 -2.72 2.35
N PHE A 43 5.18 -2.92 2.95
CA PHE A 43 4.58 -1.98 3.87
C PHE A 43 3.79 -2.72 4.94
N ASP A 44 3.75 -2.15 6.14
CA ASP A 44 2.92 -2.65 7.22
C ASP A 44 1.54 -2.00 7.20
N ASP A 45 0.55 -2.74 7.68
CA ASP A 45 -0.78 -2.18 7.87
C ASP A 45 -0.77 -1.13 9.01
N PRO A 46 -1.18 0.12 8.75
CA PRO A 46 -1.10 1.21 9.74
C PRO A 46 -2.06 1.05 10.93
N ASP A 47 -3.14 0.26 10.78
CA ASP A 47 -4.15 0.06 11.82
C ASP A 47 -4.16 -1.35 12.40
N VAL A 48 -3.48 -2.30 11.77
CA VAL A 48 -3.36 -3.69 12.22
C VAL A 48 -1.89 -4.03 12.39
N LYS A 49 -1.43 -4.05 13.64
CA LYS A 49 -0.06 -4.47 13.93
C LYS A 49 0.20 -5.90 13.47
N ASN A 50 1.45 -6.16 13.08
CA ASN A 50 1.94 -7.48 12.71
C ASN A 50 1.28 -8.08 11.45
N VAL A 51 0.81 -7.21 10.54
CA VAL A 51 0.52 -7.58 9.16
C VAL A 51 1.43 -6.80 8.23
N THR A 52 2.26 -7.53 7.48
CA THR A 52 3.15 -6.97 6.46
C THR A 52 2.67 -7.40 5.08
N CYS A 53 2.59 -6.45 4.16
CA CYS A 53 2.20 -6.67 2.77
C CYS A 53 3.37 -6.43 1.83
N TYR A 54 3.60 -7.37 0.94
CA TYR A 54 4.53 -7.27 -0.18
C TYR A 54 3.75 -6.99 -1.46
N LEU A 55 3.97 -5.82 -2.04
CA LEU A 55 3.32 -5.36 -3.25
C LEU A 55 4.33 -5.36 -4.39
N SER A 56 4.06 -6.14 -5.42
CA SER A 56 4.77 -6.06 -6.69
C SER A 56 4.00 -5.20 -7.67
N ARG A 57 4.70 -4.37 -8.43
CA ARG A 57 4.09 -3.56 -9.49
C ARG A 57 5.08 -3.31 -10.63
N ALA A 58 4.53 -3.10 -11.82
CA ALA A 58 5.32 -2.61 -12.94
C ALA A 58 5.77 -1.16 -12.71
N LYS A 59 6.97 -0.84 -13.19
CA LYS A 59 7.54 0.50 -13.28
C LYS A 59 8.05 0.71 -14.71
N THR A 60 7.51 1.72 -15.39
CA THR A 60 7.88 2.03 -16.77
C THR A 60 9.23 2.73 -16.80
N GLY A 61 10.14 2.22 -17.61
CA GLY A 61 11.47 2.78 -17.88
C GLY A 61 11.50 3.72 -19.08
N GLY A 62 12.69 3.89 -19.66
CA GLY A 62 13.01 4.79 -20.76
C GLY A 62 13.19 6.24 -20.30
N ILE A 63 13.47 7.14 -21.23
CA ILE A 63 13.66 8.58 -20.94
C ILE A 63 12.49 9.15 -20.11
N LYS A 64 11.24 8.86 -20.51
CA LYS A 64 10.05 9.31 -19.76
C LYS A 64 9.94 8.67 -18.37
N GLY A 65 10.31 7.40 -18.23
CA GLY A 65 10.31 6.68 -16.95
C GLY A 65 11.37 7.19 -15.97
N GLY A 66 12.59 7.44 -16.47
CA GLY A 66 13.66 8.04 -15.68
C GLY A 66 13.33 9.46 -15.19
N LEU A 67 12.54 10.21 -15.96
CA LEU A 67 12.05 11.54 -15.58
C LEU A 67 10.77 11.50 -14.71
N GLY A 68 10.22 10.31 -14.41
CA GLY A 68 8.98 10.17 -13.64
C GLY A 68 7.72 10.66 -14.37
N LEU A 69 7.80 10.82 -15.69
CA LEU A 69 6.71 11.28 -16.56
C LEU A 69 5.99 10.13 -17.25
N ALA A 70 6.55 8.92 -17.17
CA ALA A 70 5.88 7.73 -17.66
C ALA A 70 4.75 7.34 -16.71
N GLU A 71 3.70 6.80 -17.32
CA GLU A 71 2.63 6.14 -16.61
C GLU A 71 2.98 4.66 -16.50
N ASP A 72 2.97 4.10 -15.28
CA ASP A 72 3.16 2.66 -15.14
C ASP A 72 1.90 1.90 -15.57
N THR A 73 2.08 0.63 -15.92
CA THR A 73 0.95 -0.26 -16.24
C THR A 73 0.18 -0.58 -14.95
N SER A 74 -1.08 -0.98 -15.10
CA SER A 74 -1.93 -1.34 -13.96
C SER A 74 -1.64 -2.74 -13.40
N ASP A 75 -0.52 -3.36 -13.78
CA ASP A 75 -0.14 -4.71 -13.36
C ASP A 75 0.47 -4.65 -11.96
N ALA A 76 -0.20 -5.30 -11.00
CA ALA A 76 0.23 -5.41 -9.63
C ALA A 76 -0.22 -6.74 -9.02
N ALA A 77 0.57 -7.26 -8.08
CA ALA A 77 0.19 -8.38 -7.24
C ALA A 77 0.55 -8.09 -5.79
N ILE A 78 -0.23 -8.63 -4.85
CA ILE A 78 -0.04 -8.39 -3.41
C ILE A 78 -0.02 -9.72 -2.66
N SER A 79 0.86 -9.81 -1.66
CA SER A 79 0.90 -10.91 -0.70
C SER A 79 1.09 -10.32 0.69
N CYS A 80 0.08 -10.47 1.55
CA CYS A 80 0.13 -10.02 2.93
C CYS A 80 0.24 -11.21 3.87
N GLN A 81 1.01 -11.04 4.94
CA GLN A 81 1.35 -12.11 5.88
C GLN A 81 1.16 -11.62 7.32
N GLN A 82 0.67 -12.52 8.18
CA GLN A 82 0.75 -12.33 9.63
C GLN A 82 2.18 -12.61 10.06
N VAL A 83 2.86 -11.60 10.61
CA VAL A 83 4.28 -11.67 11.04
C VAL A 83 4.44 -11.64 12.57
N GLY A 84 3.33 -11.76 13.29
CA GLY A 84 3.27 -11.71 14.75
C GLY A 84 1.83 -11.83 15.26
N PRO A 85 1.57 -11.67 16.57
CA PRO A 85 0.22 -11.70 17.12
C PRO A 85 -0.61 -10.52 16.60
N ILE A 86 -1.79 -10.81 16.04
CA ILE A 86 -2.71 -9.77 15.54
C ILE A 86 -3.80 -9.51 16.57
N GLU A 87 -3.94 -8.26 16.99
CA GLU A 87 -5.07 -7.78 17.78
C GLU A 87 -5.89 -6.78 16.95
N LEU A 88 -7.15 -7.11 16.69
CA LEU A 88 -8.04 -6.21 15.96
C LEU A 88 -8.63 -5.13 16.87
N ALA A 89 -8.38 -3.88 16.50
CA ALA A 89 -9.05 -2.74 17.11
C ALA A 89 -10.58 -2.78 16.87
N GLU A 90 -11.35 -2.32 17.86
CA GLU A 90 -12.82 -2.30 17.80
C GLU A 90 -13.37 -1.52 16.58
N LYS A 91 -12.68 -0.49 16.13
CA LYS A 91 -13.05 0.27 14.92
C LYS A 91 -13.13 -0.59 13.66
N ILE A 92 -12.26 -1.59 13.55
CA ILE A 92 -12.20 -2.51 12.39
C ILE A 92 -13.35 -3.52 12.50
N LYS A 93 -13.55 -4.09 13.69
CA LYS A 93 -14.63 -5.05 13.96
C LYS A 93 -16.02 -4.45 13.73
N LYS A 94 -16.22 -3.15 14.01
CA LYS A 94 -17.48 -2.43 13.83
C LYS A 94 -17.76 -2.01 12.39
N SER A 95 -16.79 -2.08 11.48
CA SER A 95 -16.94 -1.68 10.07
C SER A 95 -16.37 -2.72 9.09
N PRO A 96 -16.74 -4.01 9.21
CA PRO A 96 -16.09 -5.11 8.48
C PRO A 96 -16.24 -4.98 6.95
N LYS A 97 -17.39 -4.47 6.50
CA LYS A 97 -17.74 -4.33 5.08
C LYS A 97 -17.28 -3.01 4.46
N LYS A 98 -16.76 -2.06 5.24
CA LYS A 98 -16.27 -0.78 4.73
C LYS A 98 -14.78 -0.90 4.48
N GLY A 99 -14.40 -0.92 3.21
CA GLY A 99 -12.99 -0.92 2.81
C GLY A 99 -12.25 0.30 3.35
N GLN A 100 -11.03 0.09 3.86
CA GLN A 100 -10.16 1.13 4.37
C GLN A 100 -8.86 1.14 3.55
N VAL A 101 -8.51 2.30 2.96
CA VAL A 101 -7.25 2.43 2.21
C VAL A 101 -6.08 2.36 3.19
N VAL A 102 -5.23 1.34 3.04
CA VAL A 102 -4.06 1.10 3.90
C VAL A 102 -2.75 1.47 3.22
N PHE A 103 -2.75 1.50 1.89
CA PHE A 103 -1.61 1.93 1.09
C PHE A 103 -2.09 2.65 -0.17
N GLN A 104 -1.36 3.67 -0.58
CA GLN A 104 -1.62 4.38 -1.82
C GLN A 104 -0.30 4.86 -2.43
N LYS A 105 -0.14 4.58 -3.72
CA LYS A 105 0.99 5.07 -4.51
C LYS A 105 0.52 5.67 -5.82
N ARG A 106 1.06 6.83 -6.16
CA ARG A 106 0.80 7.48 -7.44
C ARG A 106 1.67 6.84 -8.52
N THR A 107 1.04 6.44 -9.61
CA THR A 107 1.65 5.65 -10.70
C THR A 107 1.72 6.45 -12.01
N SER A 108 1.20 7.68 -12.00
CA SER A 108 1.17 8.61 -13.13
C SER A 108 1.11 10.04 -12.62
N LEU A 109 1.71 10.97 -13.34
CA LEU A 109 1.71 12.39 -13.00
C LEU A 109 0.31 13.02 -13.01
N VAL A 110 -0.70 12.37 -13.60
CA VAL A 110 -2.02 12.99 -13.75
C VAL A 110 -3.19 12.07 -13.33
N PHE A 111 -3.22 10.78 -13.66
CA PHE A 111 -4.50 10.03 -13.58
C PHE A 111 -4.50 8.63 -12.96
N LYS A 112 -3.35 8.03 -12.62
CA LYS A 112 -3.30 6.67 -12.05
C LYS A 112 -2.77 6.64 -10.62
N LYS A 113 -3.51 5.95 -9.78
CA LYS A 113 -3.11 5.58 -8.42
C LYS A 113 -3.32 4.08 -8.23
N LEU A 114 -2.32 3.42 -7.67
CA LEU A 114 -2.42 2.09 -7.13
C LEU A 114 -2.82 2.21 -5.66
N GLN A 115 -3.84 1.49 -5.23
CA GLN A 115 -4.33 1.53 -3.85
C GLN A 115 -4.51 0.12 -3.32
N VAL A 116 -4.23 -0.06 -2.04
CA VAL A 116 -4.58 -1.29 -1.31
C VAL A 116 -5.65 -0.94 -0.29
N VAL A 117 -6.74 -1.69 -0.33
CA VAL A 117 -7.89 -1.53 0.55
C VAL A 117 -8.06 -2.78 1.40
N ARG A 118 -8.07 -2.58 2.72
CA ARG A 118 -8.35 -3.62 3.71
C ARG A 118 -9.84 -3.74 3.97
N PHE A 119 -10.31 -4.98 4.04
CA PHE A 119 -11.60 -5.39 4.57
C PHE A 119 -11.39 -6.39 5.71
N TYR A 120 -12.41 -6.57 6.53
CA TYR A 120 -12.43 -7.62 7.56
C TYR A 120 -13.64 -8.51 7.36
N ASP A 121 -13.40 -9.82 7.21
CA ASP A 121 -14.45 -10.84 7.18
C ASP A 121 -14.57 -11.48 8.59
N PRO A 122 -15.57 -11.08 9.41
CA PRO A 122 -15.74 -11.61 10.75
C PRO A 122 -16.15 -13.09 10.75
N THR A 123 -16.81 -13.57 9.69
CA THR A 123 -17.26 -14.97 9.61
C THR A 123 -16.09 -15.93 9.51
N ARG A 124 -15.02 -15.51 8.81
CA ARG A 124 -13.82 -16.31 8.61
C ARG A 124 -12.64 -15.87 9.49
N ASN A 125 -12.84 -14.81 10.29
CA ASN A 125 -11.80 -14.15 11.07
C ASN A 125 -10.56 -13.80 10.21
N THR A 126 -10.79 -13.14 9.07
CA THR A 126 -9.79 -12.93 8.03
C THR A 126 -9.71 -11.46 7.61
N LEU A 127 -8.49 -10.95 7.47
CA LEU A 127 -8.22 -9.65 6.84
C LEU A 127 -8.04 -9.84 5.35
N ILE A 128 -8.71 -9.02 4.55
CA ILE A 128 -8.68 -9.10 3.09
C ILE A 128 -8.05 -7.83 2.57
N TYR A 129 -7.01 -7.95 1.76
CA TYR A 129 -6.29 -6.84 1.15
C TYR A 129 -6.50 -6.91 -0.36
N LEU A 130 -7.25 -5.95 -0.90
CA LEU A 130 -7.50 -5.80 -2.33
C LEU A 130 -6.61 -4.68 -2.87
N THR A 131 -5.71 -5.00 -3.81
CA THR A 131 -5.00 -4.00 -4.59
C THR A 131 -5.68 -3.78 -5.93
N TYR A 132 -5.86 -2.53 -6.34
CA TYR A 132 -6.38 -2.17 -7.65
C TYR A 132 -5.84 -0.82 -8.09
N SER A 133 -5.83 -0.59 -9.40
CA SER A 133 -5.46 0.70 -9.98
C SER A 133 -6.71 1.46 -10.37
N ASP A 134 -6.84 2.69 -9.89
CA ASP A 134 -7.85 3.60 -10.44
C ASP A 134 -7.32 4.18 -11.76
N LYS A 135 -8.09 3.98 -12.84
CA LYS A 135 -7.95 4.74 -14.08
C LYS A 135 -9.22 5.57 -14.24
N VAL A 136 -9.09 6.89 -14.12
CA VAL A 136 -10.23 7.83 -14.07
C VAL A 136 -11.16 7.74 -15.28
N ILE A 137 -10.65 7.29 -16.44
CA ILE A 137 -11.40 7.36 -17.71
C ILE A 137 -12.00 6.01 -18.14
N ASP A 138 -11.33 4.87 -17.91
CA ASP A 138 -11.82 3.55 -18.36
C ASP A 138 -12.11 2.56 -17.22
N GLY A 139 -11.79 2.93 -15.97
CA GLY A 139 -11.59 1.96 -14.89
C GLY A 139 -10.38 1.04 -15.19
N SER A 140 -9.80 0.42 -14.16
CA SER A 140 -8.89 -0.70 -14.38
C SER A 140 -9.42 -1.87 -13.55
N PRO A 141 -10.12 -2.84 -14.16
CA PRO A 141 -10.58 -4.02 -13.44
C PRO A 141 -9.41 -4.90 -12.98
N LYS A 142 -8.17 -4.59 -13.37
CA LYS A 142 -6.96 -5.27 -12.90
C LYS A 142 -6.81 -5.06 -11.39
N ASN A 143 -6.89 -6.18 -10.69
CA ASN A 143 -6.77 -6.24 -9.25
C ASN A 143 -6.06 -7.52 -8.83
N ALA A 144 -5.55 -7.52 -7.61
CA ALA A 144 -5.09 -8.72 -6.93
C ALA A 144 -5.55 -8.69 -5.47
N ILE A 145 -5.62 -9.85 -4.85
CA ILE A 145 -6.16 -10.02 -3.51
C ILE A 145 -5.22 -10.88 -2.67
N SER A 146 -5.06 -10.52 -1.40
CA SER A 146 -4.45 -11.35 -0.37
C SER A 146 -5.40 -11.50 0.80
N ALA A 147 -5.52 -12.70 1.35
CA ALA A 147 -6.34 -12.99 2.52
C ALA A 147 -5.43 -13.50 3.65
N VAL A 148 -5.47 -12.80 4.80
CA VAL A 148 -4.67 -13.12 5.98
C VAL A 148 -5.62 -13.60 7.08
N PRO A 149 -5.75 -14.93 7.28
CA PRO A 149 -6.52 -15.44 8.40
C PRO A 149 -5.82 -15.04 9.69
N ILE A 150 -6.59 -14.54 10.66
CA ILE A 150 -6.07 -14.20 11.98
C ILE A 150 -5.98 -15.49 12.77
N MET A 151 -4.77 -16.01 12.87
CA MET A 151 -4.49 -17.26 13.56
C MET A 151 -3.82 -16.99 14.91
N PRO A 152 -4.01 -17.89 15.90
CA PRO A 152 -3.21 -17.85 17.12
C PRO A 152 -1.71 -17.86 16.79
N TRP A 153 -0.96 -16.94 17.36
CA TRP A 153 0.49 -16.88 17.20
C TRP A 153 1.16 -17.78 18.24
N LYS A 154 2.05 -18.67 17.78
CA LYS A 154 2.91 -19.45 18.67
C LYS A 154 4.26 -18.76 18.72
N GLU A 155 4.65 -18.33 19.91
CA GLU A 155 5.97 -17.78 20.20
C GLU A 155 7.06 -18.86 20.17
#